data_AF-A0A9E0CDA8-F1
#
_entry.id   AF-A0A9E0CDA8-F1
#
_cell.length_a   1.000
_cell.length_b   1.000
_cell.length_c   1.000
_cell.angle_alpha   90.00
_cell.angle_beta   90.00
_cell.angle_gamma   90.00
#
_symmetry.space_group_name_H-M   'P 1'
#
loop_
_entity.id
_entity.type
_entity.pdbx_description
1 polymer ?
#
loop_
_entity_poly.entity_id
_entity_poly.type
_entity_poly.pdbx_seq_one_letter_code
_entity_poly.pdbx_strand_id
1 'polypeptide(L)'
;RKLYQIKTTGQQCSNFFAEIEYDDLCVNLIINPQIIHFLHWQLDYWGRENFTKINFAATHLFTSVYSEIIYNKIINSHENSFTLTIDDFRSLVWANAPSYSDIRNLKKKVLQPIINDINNFTEFELSVSQLTQIRRATHLVFSWSSKKG
;
A
#
# COMPACT_ATOMS: atom_id res chain seq x y z
N ARG A 1 -13.03 9.25 -39.50
CA ARG A 1 -12.85 9.31 -38.03
C ARG A 1 -11.37 9.63 -37.82
N LYS A 2 -11.02 10.79 -37.25
CA LYS A 2 -9.61 11.22 -37.10
C LYS A 2 -8.92 10.25 -36.15
N LEU A 3 -7.96 9.48 -36.66
CA LEU A 3 -6.95 8.79 -35.88
C LEU A 3 -6.10 9.87 -35.21
N TYR A 4 -6.11 9.97 -33.89
CA TYR A 4 -5.08 10.73 -33.19
C TYR A 4 -3.79 9.93 -33.34
N GLN A 5 -2.98 10.27 -34.34
CA GLN A 5 -1.56 9.98 -34.29
C GLN A 5 -0.97 10.82 -33.16
N ILE A 6 -0.86 10.24 -31.96
CA ILE A 6 0.08 10.75 -30.97
C ILE A 6 1.44 10.25 -31.45
N LYS A 7 2.16 11.08 -32.21
CA LYS A 7 3.55 10.79 -32.57
C LYS A 7 4.40 10.78 -31.29
N THR A 8 5.06 9.66 -31.09
CA THR A 8 6.26 9.40 -30.29
C THR A 8 7.20 10.61 -30.24
N THR A 9 7.36 11.18 -29.05
CA THR A 9 8.52 12.00 -28.68
C THR A 9 8.76 11.91 -27.18
N GLY A 10 9.74 11.09 -26.79
CA GLY A 10 10.68 11.41 -25.70
C GLY A 10 10.11 11.80 -24.32
N GLN A 11 8.91 11.38 -23.95
CA GLN A 11 8.52 11.42 -22.54
C GLN A 11 9.22 10.24 -21.90
N GLN A 12 10.17 10.49 -20.98
CA GLN A 12 10.76 9.43 -20.18
C GLN A 12 9.63 8.54 -19.68
N CYS A 13 9.54 7.32 -20.20
CA CYS A 13 8.78 6.30 -19.52
C CYS A 13 9.45 6.18 -18.14
N SER A 14 8.64 6.15 -17.09
CA SER A 14 9.16 6.08 -15.73
C SER A 14 10.14 4.91 -15.61
N ASN A 15 11.01 4.89 -14.60
CA ASN A 15 11.88 3.73 -14.36
C ASN A 15 11.11 2.39 -14.27
N PHE A 16 9.78 2.44 -14.12
CA PHE A 16 8.89 1.30 -13.99
C PHE A 16 8.41 0.68 -15.30
N PHE A 17 8.12 1.49 -16.33
CA PHE A 17 7.60 1.01 -17.61
C PHE A 17 8.61 1.36 -18.71
N ALA A 18 8.91 0.41 -19.59
CA ALA A 18 9.67 0.68 -20.80
C ALA A 18 8.80 1.38 -21.84
N GLU A 19 7.55 0.94 -22.00
CA GLU A 19 6.61 1.43 -23.00
C GLU A 19 5.16 1.32 -22.50
N ILE A 20 4.29 2.17 -23.03
CA ILE A 20 2.84 2.17 -22.77
C ILE A 20 2.14 2.29 -24.12
N GLU A 21 1.31 1.31 -24.46
CA GLU A 21 0.49 1.33 -25.67
C GLU A 21 -1.00 1.38 -25.32
N TYR A 22 -1.76 2.09 -26.14
CA TYR A 22 -3.21 2.24 -25.99
C TYR A 22 -3.90 1.64 -27.21
N ASP A 23 -4.84 0.73 -26.97
CA ASP A 23 -5.78 0.18 -27.95
C ASP A 23 -7.22 0.60 -27.58
N ASP A 24 -8.18 0.41 -28.47
CA ASP A 24 -9.56 0.90 -28.33
C ASP A 24 -10.26 0.41 -27.03
N LEU A 25 -9.82 -0.72 -26.45
CA LEU A 25 -10.38 -1.31 -25.23
C LEU A 25 -9.33 -1.64 -24.15
N CYS A 26 -8.04 -1.45 -24.42
CA CYS A 26 -6.96 -1.97 -23.59
C CYS A 26 -5.80 -0.99 -23.45
N VAL A 27 -5.06 -1.11 -22.34
CA VAL A 27 -3.76 -0.47 -22.15
C VAL A 27 -2.72 -1.56 -21.98
N ASN A 28 -1.73 -1.63 -22.87
CA ASN A 28 -0.60 -2.53 -22.74
C ASN A 28 0.53 -1.80 -22.01
N LEU A 29 0.91 -2.31 -20.84
CA LEU A 29 2.01 -1.79 -20.04
C LEU A 29 3.21 -2.71 -20.18
N ILE A 30 4.28 -2.25 -20.83
CA ILE A 30 5.52 -3.01 -20.96
C ILE A 30 6.42 -2.61 -19.78
N ILE A 31 6.63 -3.52 -18.84
CA ILE A 31 7.45 -3.29 -17.65
C ILE A 31 8.93 -3.18 -18.07
N ASN A 32 9.66 -2.27 -17.42
CA ASN A 32 11.10 -2.14 -17.63
C ASN A 32 11.81 -3.50 -17.40
N PRO A 33 12.53 -4.06 -18.39
CA PRO A 33 13.21 -5.35 -18.26
C PRO A 33 14.19 -5.43 -17.09
N GLN A 34 14.76 -4.30 -16.64
CA GLN A 34 15.64 -4.27 -15.46
C GLN A 34 14.89 -4.63 -14.17
N ILE A 35 13.61 -4.26 -14.06
CA ILE A 35 12.76 -4.63 -12.92
C ILE A 35 12.43 -6.11 -12.98
N ILE A 36 12.09 -6.63 -14.16
CA ILE A 36 11.83 -8.06 -14.36
C ILE A 36 13.09 -8.86 -13.95
N HIS A 37 14.26 -8.45 -14.43
CA HIS A 37 15.51 -9.11 -14.08
C HIS A 37 15.78 -9.08 -12.58
N PHE A 38 15.55 -7.93 -11.92
CA PHE A 38 15.67 -7.81 -10.47
C PHE A 38 14.71 -8.76 -9.72
N LEU A 39 13.43 -8.81 -10.11
CA LEU A 39 12.44 -9.68 -9.48
C LEU A 39 12.74 -11.16 -9.68
N HIS A 40 13.14 -11.57 -10.89
CA HIS A 40 13.53 -12.94 -11.19
C HIS A 40 14.77 -13.35 -10.40
N TRP A 41 15.81 -12.50 -10.39
CA TRP A 41 17.00 -12.75 -9.60
C TRP A 41 16.68 -12.89 -8.11
N GLN A 42 15.82 -12.04 -7.56
CA GLN A 42 15.39 -12.18 -6.18
C GLN A 42 14.60 -13.47 -5.92
N LEU A 43 13.70 -13.86 -6.82
CA LEU A 43 12.93 -15.09 -6.69
C LEU A 43 13.81 -16.34 -6.72
N ASP A 44 14.78 -16.37 -7.64
CA ASP A 44 15.71 -17.49 -7.79
C ASP A 44 16.71 -17.57 -6.62
N TYR A 45 17.15 -16.41 -6.11
CA TYR A 45 18.14 -16.34 -5.02
C TYR A 45 17.52 -16.57 -3.64
N TRP A 46 16.38 -15.95 -3.35
CA TRP A 46 15.76 -15.99 -2.02
C TRP A 46 14.72 -17.09 -1.88
N GLY A 47 14.18 -17.67 -2.96
CA GLY A 47 13.11 -18.67 -2.86
C GLY A 47 11.74 -18.05 -2.52
N ARG A 48 10.66 -18.70 -2.97
CA ARG A 48 9.29 -18.15 -2.90
C ARG A 48 8.75 -17.97 -1.48
N GLU A 49 9.30 -18.67 -0.52
CA GLU A 49 8.95 -18.63 0.90
C GLU A 49 9.34 -17.32 1.58
N ASN A 50 10.34 -16.60 1.03
CA ASN A 50 10.82 -15.34 1.57
C ASN A 50 10.07 -14.12 1.01
N PHE A 51 9.00 -14.34 0.25
CA PHE A 51 8.15 -13.29 -0.31
C PHE A 51 6.81 -13.18 0.41
N THR A 52 6.33 -11.95 0.52
CA THR A 52 4.98 -11.65 0.99
C THR A 52 3.94 -12.13 -0.02
N LYS A 53 2.98 -12.93 0.45
CA LYS A 53 1.85 -13.41 -0.34
C LYS A 53 0.62 -12.60 -0.01
N ILE A 54 0.11 -11.86 -0.99
CA ILE A 54 -1.02 -10.96 -0.81
C ILE A 54 -2.28 -11.62 -1.37
N ASN A 55 -3.39 -11.55 -0.63
CA ASN A 55 -4.70 -11.92 -1.16
C ASN A 55 -5.22 -10.82 -2.10
N PHE A 56 -5.06 -11.03 -3.41
CA PHE A 56 -5.51 -10.06 -4.41
C PHE A 56 -7.03 -9.79 -4.36
N ALA A 57 -7.84 -10.83 -4.12
CA ALA A 57 -9.30 -10.70 -4.04
C ALA A 57 -9.75 -9.77 -2.90
N ALA A 58 -8.98 -9.74 -1.81
CA ALA A 58 -9.21 -8.81 -0.70
C ALA A 58 -8.69 -7.41 -1.00
N THR A 59 -7.42 -7.32 -1.44
CA THR A 59 -6.70 -6.04 -1.57
C THR A 59 -7.20 -5.17 -2.72
N HIS A 60 -7.70 -5.76 -3.82
CA HIS A 60 -8.25 -4.97 -4.93
C HIS A 60 -9.52 -4.19 -4.55
N LEU A 61 -10.17 -4.52 -3.43
CA LEU A 61 -11.36 -3.84 -2.92
C LEU A 61 -11.01 -2.66 -2.00
N PHE A 62 -9.74 -2.49 -1.65
CA PHE A 62 -9.31 -1.40 -0.77
C PHE A 62 -9.60 -0.05 -1.40
N THR A 63 -10.19 0.84 -0.61
CA THR A 63 -10.52 2.20 -1.02
C THR A 63 -9.36 3.17 -0.81
N SER A 64 -8.38 2.78 0.02
CA SER A 64 -7.20 3.57 0.34
C SER A 64 -5.92 2.85 -0.10
N VAL A 65 -5.08 3.56 -0.86
CA VAL A 65 -3.74 3.09 -1.25
C VAL A 65 -2.82 2.78 -0.06
N TYR A 66 -3.12 3.35 1.12
CA TYR A 66 -2.36 3.13 2.35
C TYR A 66 -2.70 1.78 3.02
N SER A 67 -3.84 1.19 2.67
CA SER A 67 -4.37 -0.01 3.32
C SER A 67 -3.50 -1.22 3.02
N GLU A 68 -2.97 -1.32 1.79
CA GLU A 68 -2.04 -2.39 1.40
C GLU A 68 -0.75 -2.37 2.23
N ILE A 69 -0.22 -1.19 2.55
CA ILE A 69 1.03 -1.05 3.33
C ILE A 69 0.84 -1.64 4.74
N ILE A 70 -0.28 -1.32 5.39
CA ILE A 70 -0.59 -1.82 6.73
C ILE A 70 -0.97 -3.31 6.68
N TYR A 71 -1.76 -3.74 5.70
CA TYR A 71 -2.09 -5.15 5.50
C TYR A 71 -0.84 -6.00 5.30
N ASN A 72 0.09 -5.56 4.45
CA ASN A 72 1.37 -6.22 4.23
C ASN A 72 2.18 -6.33 5.53
N LYS A 73 2.16 -5.29 6.37
CA LYS A 73 2.84 -5.35 7.67
C LYS A 73 2.18 -6.37 8.61
N ILE A 74 0.86 -6.50 8.57
CA ILE A 74 0.09 -7.47 9.37
C ILE A 74 0.40 -8.91 8.96
N ILE A 75 0.33 -9.25 7.66
CA ILE A 75 0.51 -10.64 7.19
C ILE A 75 1.95 -11.17 7.32
N ASN A 76 2.93 -10.26 7.40
CA ASN A 76 4.33 -10.63 7.62
C ASN A 76 4.74 -10.56 9.11
N SER A 77 3.82 -10.20 10.01
CA SER A 77 4.12 -10.07 11.44
C SER A 77 3.99 -11.41 12.15
N HIS A 78 4.91 -11.68 13.07
CA HIS A 78 4.82 -12.79 14.02
C HIS A 78 4.04 -12.43 15.30
N GLU A 79 3.81 -11.13 15.52
CA GLU A 79 3.03 -10.59 16.63
C GLU A 79 1.66 -10.14 16.15
N ASN A 80 0.71 -9.95 17.07
CA ASN A 80 -0.65 -9.46 16.77
C ASN A 80 -0.82 -7.95 17.03
N SER A 81 0.29 -7.25 17.23
CA SER A 81 0.29 -5.81 17.43
C SER A 81 1.63 -5.18 17.06
N PHE A 82 1.61 -3.90 16.71
CA PHE A 82 2.82 -3.08 16.67
C PHE A 82 2.51 -1.64 17.05
N THR A 83 3.52 -0.92 17.54
CA THR A 83 3.41 0.49 17.91
C THR A 83 4.30 1.34 17.02
N LEU A 84 3.76 2.46 16.53
CA LEU A 84 4.52 3.46 15.78
C LEU A 84 4.32 4.83 16.41
N THR A 85 5.33 5.70 16.34
CA THR A 85 5.07 7.13 16.52
C THR A 85 4.16 7.62 15.39
N ILE A 86 3.48 8.76 15.59
CA ILE A 86 2.65 9.35 14.53
C ILE A 86 3.48 9.68 13.28
N ASP A 87 4.72 10.14 13.47
CA ASP A 87 5.61 10.50 12.38
C ASP A 87 6.16 9.26 11.64
N ASP A 88 6.47 8.18 12.36
CA ASP A 88 6.84 6.90 11.75
C ASP A 88 5.68 6.32 10.94
N PHE A 89 4.45 6.38 11.48
CA PHE A 89 3.26 5.94 10.75
C PHE A 89 3.07 6.75 9.47
N ARG A 90 3.16 8.08 9.53
CA ARG A 90 3.05 8.94 8.33
C ARG A 90 4.10 8.61 7.29
N SER A 91 5.34 8.40 7.73
CA SER A 91 6.46 8.07 6.86
C SER A 91 6.28 6.70 6.22
N LEU A 92 5.83 5.71 7.01
CA LEU A 92 5.57 4.34 6.55
C LEU A 92 4.54 4.29 5.43
N VAL A 93 3.42 5.01 5.59
CA VAL A 93 2.35 5.02 4.58
C VAL A 93 2.53 6.13 3.54
N TRP A 94 3.66 6.84 3.54
CA TRP A 94 3.93 7.98 2.67
C TRP A 94 2.83 9.07 2.71
N ALA A 95 2.16 9.25 3.85
CA ALA A 95 1.19 10.31 4.10
C ALA A 95 1.91 11.66 4.38
N ASN A 96 2.61 12.14 3.36
CA ASN A 96 3.51 13.30 3.44
C ASN A 96 2.84 14.64 3.11
N ALA A 97 1.59 14.63 2.65
CA ALA A 97 0.87 15.87 2.35
C ALA A 97 0.78 16.76 3.61
N PRO A 98 0.99 18.09 3.49
CA PRO A 98 0.94 19.01 4.63
C PRO A 98 -0.36 18.90 5.45
N SER A 99 -1.49 18.58 4.81
CA SER A 99 -2.78 18.40 5.50
C SER A 99 -2.78 17.28 6.55
N TYR A 100 -1.84 16.33 6.45
CA TYR A 100 -1.71 15.21 7.38
C TYR A 100 -0.79 15.50 8.56
N SER A 101 -0.20 16.70 8.66
CA SER A 101 0.41 17.17 9.91
C SER A 101 -0.64 17.38 11.01
N ASP A 102 -1.89 17.64 10.64
CA ASP A 102 -3.02 17.61 11.57
C ASP A 102 -3.47 16.16 11.79
N ILE A 103 -3.30 15.69 13.03
CA ILE A 103 -3.67 14.34 13.43
C ILE A 103 -5.16 14.04 13.21
N ARG A 104 -6.05 15.03 13.28
CA ARG A 104 -7.48 14.83 13.02
C ARG A 104 -7.72 14.45 11.56
N ASN A 105 -7.03 15.12 10.64
CA ASN A 105 -7.09 14.80 9.22
C ASN A 105 -6.42 13.47 8.91
N LEU A 106 -5.25 13.19 9.50
CA LEU A 106 -4.57 11.91 9.36
C LEU A 106 -5.48 10.75 9.80
N LYS A 107 -6.14 10.87 10.96
CA LYS A 107 -7.09 9.86 11.42
C LYS A 107 -8.26 9.68 10.45
N LYS A 108 -8.90 10.78 10.05
CA LYS A 108 -10.13 10.73 9.24
C LYS A 108 -9.87 10.23 7.82
N LYS A 109 -8.77 10.65 7.19
CA LYS A 109 -8.51 10.44 5.77
C LYS A 109 -7.53 9.30 5.47
N VAL A 110 -6.76 8.85 6.45
CA VAL A 110 -5.76 7.79 6.29
C VAL A 110 -6.10 6.63 7.20
N LEU A 111 -6.12 6.85 8.52
CA LEU A 111 -6.28 5.76 9.48
C LEU A 111 -7.65 5.08 9.40
N GLN A 112 -8.73 5.84 9.31
CA GLN A 112 -10.09 5.29 9.27
C GLN A 112 -10.35 4.48 8.00
N PRO A 113 -9.98 4.95 6.79
CA PRO A 113 -10.04 4.11 5.58
C PRO A 113 -9.26 2.81 5.71
N ILE A 114 -8.04 2.84 6.26
CA ILE A 114 -7.22 1.63 6.49
C ILE A 114 -7.96 0.63 7.38
N ILE A 115 -8.49 1.10 8.52
CA ILE A 115 -9.24 0.25 9.45
C ILE A 115 -10.45 -0.36 8.74
N ASN A 116 -11.21 0.45 8.00
CA ASN A 116 -12.41 0.00 7.30
C ASN A 116 -12.07 -1.03 6.21
N ASP A 117 -11.06 -0.75 5.39
CA ASP A 117 -10.66 -1.64 4.30
C ASP A 117 -10.23 -3.02 4.84
N ILE A 118 -9.36 -3.03 5.84
CA ILE A 118 -8.89 -4.28 6.46
C ILE A 118 -10.06 -5.03 7.12
N ASN A 119 -10.89 -4.33 7.89
CA ASN A 119 -12.02 -4.94 8.60
C ASN A 119 -13.16 -5.37 7.70
N ASN A 120 -13.28 -4.86 6.48
CA ASN A 120 -14.36 -5.25 5.57
C ASN A 120 -13.92 -6.32 4.57
N PHE A 121 -12.67 -6.26 4.09
CA PHE A 121 -12.25 -7.05 2.93
C PHE A 121 -11.23 -8.15 3.22
N THR A 122 -10.66 -8.19 4.43
CA THR A 122 -9.65 -9.20 4.81
C THR A 122 -10.16 -10.14 5.91
N GLU A 123 -9.39 -11.18 6.18
CA GLU A 123 -9.54 -12.10 7.30
C GLU A 123 -9.24 -11.50 8.68
N PHE A 124 -8.75 -10.25 8.76
CA PHE A 124 -8.37 -9.61 10.03
C PHE A 124 -9.41 -8.64 10.54
N GLU A 125 -9.47 -8.53 11.87
CA GLU A 125 -10.13 -7.45 12.60
C GLU A 125 -9.06 -6.55 13.24
N LEU A 126 -8.79 -5.42 12.60
CA LEU A 126 -7.87 -4.38 13.02
C LEU A 126 -8.54 -3.37 13.95
N SER A 127 -7.85 -3.07 15.03
CA SER A 127 -8.15 -1.98 15.96
C SER A 127 -6.92 -1.09 16.12
N VAL A 128 -7.15 0.22 16.31
CA VAL A 128 -6.06 1.17 16.54
C VAL A 128 -6.38 2.05 17.74
N SER A 129 -5.48 2.06 18.71
CA SER A 129 -5.53 2.93 19.87
C SER A 129 -4.40 3.96 19.86
N GLN A 130 -4.44 4.93 20.77
CA GLN A 130 -3.44 5.98 20.88
C GLN A 130 -2.82 6.00 22.27
N LEU A 131 -1.51 6.19 22.31
CA LEU A 131 -0.82 6.58 23.52
C LEU A 131 -0.71 8.10 23.54
N THR A 132 -1.02 8.69 24.69
CA THR A 132 -0.94 10.13 24.90
C THR A 132 0.10 10.49 25.93
N GLN A 133 0.89 11.51 25.65
CA GLN A 133 1.81 12.12 26.60
C GLN A 133 1.43 13.59 26.75
N ILE A 134 1.16 14.04 27.98
CA ILE A 134 0.76 15.42 28.29
C ILE A 134 -0.39 15.88 27.35
N ARG A 135 -1.46 15.06 27.26
CA ARG A 135 -2.67 15.30 26.45
C ARG A 135 -2.46 15.40 24.93
N ARG A 136 -1.27 15.09 24.42
CA ARG A 136 -0.99 14.97 22.98
C ARG A 136 -0.82 13.50 22.63
N ALA A 137 -1.50 13.05 21.58
CA ALA A 137 -1.24 11.73 21.03
C ALA A 137 0.20 11.71 20.48
N THR A 138 0.96 10.67 20.82
CA THR A 138 2.35 10.50 20.40
C THR A 138 2.54 9.24 19.56
N HIS A 139 1.79 8.18 19.88
CA HIS A 139 1.90 6.89 19.22
C HIS A 139 0.53 6.37 18.79
N LEU A 140 0.56 5.50 17.78
CA LEU A 140 -0.53 4.65 17.34
C LEU A 140 -0.17 3.20 17.65
N VAL A 141 -1.06 2.50 18.34
CA VAL A 141 -0.93 1.07 18.64
C VAL A 141 -1.92 0.34 17.76
N PHE A 142 -1.41 -0.41 16.79
CA PHE A 142 -2.17 -1.26 15.88
C PHE A 142 -2.23 -2.64 16.51
N SER A 143 -3.43 -3.19 16.65
CA SER A 143 -3.66 -4.54 17.18
C SER A 143 -4.72 -5.24 16.36
N TRP A 144 -4.52 -6.51 16.06
CA TRP A 144 -5.45 -7.27 15.22
C TRP A 144 -5.64 -8.70 15.71
N SER A 145 -6.75 -9.29 15.27
CA SER A 145 -7.06 -10.72 15.43
C SER A 145 -7.53 -11.28 14.09
N SER A 146 -7.49 -12.61 13.96
CA SER A 146 -8.17 -13.29 12.87
C SER A 146 -9.67 -13.35 13.17
N LYS A 147 -10.50 -13.01 12.17
CA LYS A 147 -11.95 -13.15 12.26
C LYS A 147 -12.28 -14.64 12.37
N LYS A 148 -13.19 -14.97 13.29
CA LYS A 148 -13.79 -16.31 13.28
C LYS A 148 -14.66 -16.40 12.03
N GLY A 149 -14.32 -17.34 11.15
CA GLY A 149 -15.17 -17.74 10.02
C GLY A 149 -16.46 -18.39 10.47
#